data_AF-A0A8R1WEH5-F1
#
_entry.id   AF-A0A8R1WEH5-F1
#
_cell.length_a   1.000
_cell.length_b   1.000
_cell.length_c   1.000
_cell.angle_alpha   90.00
_cell.angle_beta   90.00
_cell.angle_gamma   90.00
#
_symmetry.space_group_name_H-M   'P 1'
#
loop_
_entity.id
_entity.type
_entity.pdbx_description
1 polymer ?
#
loop_
_entity_poly.entity_id
_entity_poly.type
_entity_poly.pdbx_seq_one_letter_code
_entity_poly.pdbx_strand_id
1 'polypeptide(L)'
;MSGVKQVRNKKLLPDLRKEGELTKEIILSTKEKHGVPVTSRLFSHHTLASVRKLSFYFPYNLPDDSLDFILTSKYNHSTEQFADKVDVFLQPETIGCETWRRLRNTCDKLPSSGVPMGHPLRRGGIHERRSPFSVKLMNSGVHSSQTNPGFSRQPAGGAIFFY
;
A
#
# COMPACT_ATOMS: atom_id res chain seq x y z
N MET A 1 6.93 -15.47 5.60
CA MET A 1 6.97 -13.99 5.57
C MET A 1 7.33 -13.56 4.15
N SER A 2 6.44 -12.86 3.45
CA SER A 2 6.74 -12.37 2.10
C SER A 2 7.74 -11.22 2.20
N GLY A 3 9.03 -11.51 2.02
CA GLY A 3 10.10 -10.52 2.06
C GLY A 3 10.03 -9.53 0.87
N VAL A 4 10.78 -8.43 0.99
CA VAL A 4 10.95 -7.45 -0.09
C VAL A 4 11.57 -8.14 -1.31
N LYS A 5 10.92 -8.04 -2.48
CA LYS A 5 11.42 -8.67 -3.71
C LYS A 5 12.08 -7.63 -4.61
N GLN A 6 13.34 -7.86 -4.95
CA GLN A 6 14.04 -7.06 -5.97
C GLN A 6 13.58 -7.47 -7.36
N VAL A 7 13.09 -6.50 -8.15
CA VAL A 7 12.65 -6.70 -9.53
C VAL A 7 13.39 -5.76 -10.44
N ARG A 8 13.74 -6.21 -11.65
CA ARG A 8 14.40 -5.36 -12.65
C ARG A 8 13.58 -4.10 -12.93
N ASN A 9 14.22 -2.94 -12.84
CA ASN A 9 13.59 -1.68 -13.13
C ASN A 9 13.38 -1.50 -14.65
N LYS A 10 12.11 -1.35 -15.05
CA LYS A 10 11.72 -1.11 -16.45
C LYS A 10 11.61 0.37 -16.80
N LYS A 11 11.70 1.26 -15.82
CA LYS A 11 11.68 2.71 -16.05
C LYS A 11 12.93 3.15 -16.83
N LEU A 12 12.83 4.37 -17.33
CA LEU A 12 13.89 5.08 -18.02
C LEU A 12 15.04 5.44 -17.09
N LEU A 13 14.69 6.03 -15.95
CA LEU A 13 15.64 6.39 -14.90
C LEU A 13 15.88 5.20 -13.96
N PRO A 14 17.12 5.06 -13.45
CA PRO A 14 17.43 4.10 -12.42
C PRO A 14 16.69 4.42 -11.11
N ASP A 15 16.46 3.39 -10.30
CA ASP A 15 15.87 3.58 -8.97
C ASP A 15 16.97 3.88 -7.96
N LEU A 16 16.98 5.11 -7.44
CA LEU A 16 18.00 5.61 -6.51
C LEU A 16 17.45 5.84 -5.11
N ARG A 17 16.18 5.52 -4.85
CA ARG A 17 15.49 5.82 -3.58
C ARG A 17 16.21 5.32 -2.32
N LYS A 18 17.01 4.26 -2.45
CA LYS A 18 17.79 3.66 -1.36
C LYS A 18 19.17 4.30 -1.19
N GLU A 19 19.73 4.84 -2.27
CA GLU A 19 21.13 5.27 -2.31
C GLU A 19 21.29 6.76 -2.05
N GLY A 20 20.34 7.59 -2.50
CA GLY A 20 20.46 9.05 -2.42
C GLY A 20 19.35 9.80 -3.14
N GLU A 21 19.54 11.12 -3.24
CA GLU A 21 18.61 12.06 -3.86
C GLU A 21 19.23 12.81 -5.03
N LEU A 22 18.35 13.30 -5.91
CA LEU A 22 18.71 14.19 -7.00
C LEU A 22 18.15 15.57 -6.66
N THR A 23 19.01 16.58 -6.55
CA THR A 23 18.57 17.96 -6.28
C THR A 23 17.94 18.63 -7.50
N LYS A 24 18.19 18.08 -8.69
CA LYS A 24 17.64 18.55 -9.97
C LYS A 24 17.03 17.39 -10.73
N GLU A 25 15.98 17.69 -11.47
CA GLU A 25 15.37 16.71 -12.37
C GLU A 25 16.28 16.43 -13.57
N ILE A 26 16.33 15.16 -13.97
CA ILE A 26 17.07 14.74 -15.16
C ILE A 26 16.17 14.95 -16.37
N ILE A 27 16.63 15.80 -17.29
CA ILE A 27 15.95 16.02 -18.57
C ILE A 27 16.22 14.81 -19.46
N LEU A 28 15.15 14.09 -19.79
CA LEU A 28 15.22 12.90 -20.65
C LEU A 28 15.01 13.29 -22.10
N SER A 29 15.85 12.78 -22.99
CA SER A 29 15.73 12.99 -24.44
C SER A 29 14.51 12.25 -25.03
N THR A 30 14.08 11.15 -24.40
CA THR A 30 13.01 10.30 -24.93
C THR A 30 12.06 9.85 -23.82
N LYS A 31 10.82 9.51 -24.18
CA LYS A 31 9.79 9.05 -23.23
C LYS A 31 9.79 7.53 -23.07
N GLU A 32 10.26 6.82 -24.09
CA GLU A 32 10.20 5.36 -24.17
C GLU A 32 11.58 4.72 -24.14
N LYS A 33 11.69 3.58 -23.46
CA LYS A 33 12.97 2.88 -23.30
C LYS A 33 13.51 2.33 -24.62
N HIS A 34 12.60 1.88 -25.48
CA HIS A 34 12.91 1.17 -26.72
C HIS A 34 12.52 1.94 -27.98
N GLY A 35 12.02 3.17 -27.85
CA GLY A 35 11.56 4.00 -28.97
C GLY A 35 12.68 4.58 -29.85
N VAL A 36 13.95 4.31 -29.51
CA VAL A 36 15.13 4.82 -30.22
C VAL A 36 15.90 3.64 -30.85
N PRO A 37 16.49 3.80 -32.06
CA PRO A 37 17.33 2.78 -32.69
C PRO A 37 18.40 2.23 -31.75
N VAL A 38 18.70 0.94 -31.88
CA VAL A 38 19.57 0.18 -30.96
C VAL A 38 20.90 0.88 -30.69
N THR A 39 21.49 1.50 -31.71
CA THR A 39 22.76 2.24 -31.65
C THR A 39 22.72 3.46 -30.73
N SER A 40 21.55 4.07 -30.55
CA SER A 40 21.36 5.30 -29.77
C SER A 40 20.86 5.06 -28.34
N ARG A 41 20.46 3.82 -28.01
CA ARG A 41 19.82 3.47 -26.73
C ARG A 41 20.70 3.68 -25.50
N LEU A 42 22.02 3.59 -25.65
CA LEU A 42 22.97 3.80 -24.56
C LEU A 42 23.02 5.28 -24.15
N PHE A 43 22.89 6.17 -25.13
CA PHE A 43 22.91 7.62 -24.92
C PHE A 43 21.53 8.17 -24.51
N SER A 44 20.43 7.55 -24.95
CA SER A 44 19.10 8.09 -24.74
C SER A 44 18.65 8.09 -23.27
N HIS A 45 19.21 7.22 -22.43
CA HIS A 45 18.80 7.01 -21.04
C HIS A 45 19.99 6.86 -20.10
N HIS A 46 19.84 7.36 -18.88
CA HIS A 46 20.89 7.20 -17.88
C HIS A 46 20.95 5.77 -17.31
N THR A 47 22.17 5.27 -17.17
CA THR A 47 22.48 4.08 -16.38
C THR A 47 22.70 4.46 -14.91
N LEU A 48 22.62 3.47 -14.01
CA LEU A 48 22.90 3.65 -12.59
C LEU A 48 24.30 4.29 -12.37
N ALA A 49 25.31 3.82 -13.10
CA ALA A 49 26.66 4.38 -13.05
C ALA A 49 26.73 5.83 -13.54
N SER A 50 26.00 6.18 -14.61
CA SER A 50 25.98 7.56 -15.10
C SER A 50 25.29 8.53 -14.14
N VAL A 51 24.18 8.12 -13.49
CA VAL A 51 23.49 9.01 -12.55
C VAL A 51 24.33 9.28 -11.30
N ARG A 52 25.03 8.27 -10.80
CA ARG A 52 25.95 8.41 -9.66
C ARG A 52 27.10 9.41 -9.89
N LYS A 53 27.41 9.72 -11.16
CA LYS A 53 28.45 10.69 -11.52
C LYS A 53 27.89 12.10 -11.76
N LEU A 54 26.59 12.29 -11.68
CA LEU A 54 25.99 13.62 -11.86
C LEU A 54 26.33 14.50 -10.66
N SER A 55 26.61 15.78 -10.92
CA SER A 55 26.98 16.76 -9.88
C SER A 55 25.85 17.06 -8.89
N PHE A 56 24.61 16.78 -9.27
CA PHE A 56 23.42 17.02 -8.48
C PHE A 56 22.86 15.74 -7.83
N TYR A 57 23.63 14.65 -7.85
CA TYR A 57 23.33 13.42 -7.13
C TYR A 57 24.06 13.41 -5.78
N PHE A 58 23.32 13.23 -4.70
CA PHE A 58 23.85 13.19 -3.34
C PHE A 58 23.51 11.85 -2.68
N PRO A 59 24.50 10.99 -2.39
CA PRO A 59 24.27 9.74 -1.67
C PRO A 59 23.98 10.00 -0.19
N TYR A 60 23.18 9.14 0.45
CA TYR A 60 22.86 9.27 1.87
C TYR A 60 23.96 8.77 2.80
N ASN A 61 24.53 7.60 2.48
CA ASN A 61 25.39 6.83 3.40
C ASN A 61 26.76 6.55 2.77
N LEU A 62 27.34 7.55 2.09
CA LEU A 62 28.70 7.41 1.56
C LEU A 62 29.70 7.55 2.73
N PRO A 63 30.62 6.59 2.91
CA PRO A 63 31.70 6.75 3.89
C PRO A 63 32.63 7.88 3.45
N ASP A 64 32.86 8.85 4.33
CA ASP A 64 33.63 10.05 4.03
C ASP A 64 35.12 9.86 4.36
N ASP A 65 35.42 9.06 5.39
CA ASP A 65 36.79 8.81 5.84
C ASP A 65 37.12 7.32 6.04
N SER A 66 38.38 7.05 6.40
CA SER A 66 38.88 5.69 6.67
C SER A 66 38.22 5.05 7.90
N LEU A 67 37.76 5.85 8.87
CA LEU A 67 37.11 5.34 10.07
C LEU A 67 35.71 4.82 9.72
N ASP A 68 34.96 5.51 8.87
CA ASP A 68 33.66 5.07 8.37
C ASP A 68 33.75 3.72 7.68
N PHE A 69 34.79 3.49 6.86
CA PHE A 69 35.03 2.19 6.24
C PHE A 69 35.23 1.09 7.29
N ILE A 70 36.01 1.36 8.35
CA ILE A 70 36.25 0.41 9.44
C ILE A 70 34.96 0.13 10.21
N LEU A 71 34.18 1.17 10.54
CA LEU A 71 32.93 1.04 11.26
C LEU A 71 31.85 0.31 10.45
N THR A 72 31.87 0.43 9.13
CA THR A 72 30.93 -0.27 8.24
C THR A 72 31.34 -1.74 8.01
N SER A 73 32.61 -2.08 8.25
CA SER A 73 33.11 -3.44 8.08
C SER A 73 32.48 -4.40 9.10
N LYS A 74 32.19 -5.63 8.67
CA LYS A 74 31.66 -6.67 9.54
C LYS A 74 32.76 -7.70 9.79
N TYR A 75 33.18 -7.83 11.04
CA TYR A 75 34.11 -8.89 11.42
C TYR A 75 33.38 -10.23 11.57
N ASN A 76 33.80 -11.26 10.82
CA ASN A 76 33.25 -12.61 10.95
C ASN A 76 34.35 -13.67 11.18
N HIS A 77 34.60 -13.99 12.45
CA HIS A 77 35.60 -14.97 12.85
C HIS A 77 35.28 -16.43 12.46
N SER A 78 34.03 -16.75 12.11
CA SER A 78 33.62 -18.13 11.83
C SER A 78 33.94 -18.57 10.40
N THR A 79 33.85 -17.66 9.43
CA THR A 79 34.01 -18.01 7.99
C THR A 79 35.19 -17.31 7.32
N GLU A 80 35.73 -16.23 7.88
CA GLU A 80 36.76 -15.40 7.24
C GLU A 80 38.18 -15.68 7.76
N GLN A 81 38.48 -16.90 8.22
CA GLN A 81 39.81 -17.24 8.77
C GLN A 81 40.92 -17.28 7.70
N PHE A 82 40.56 -17.51 6.43
CA PHE A 82 41.48 -17.56 5.29
C PHE A 82 40.86 -16.85 4.08
N ALA A 83 40.80 -15.51 4.13
CA ALA A 83 40.31 -14.72 3.01
C ALA A 83 41.24 -14.83 1.80
N ASP A 84 40.66 -15.03 0.62
CA ASP A 84 41.39 -15.00 -0.64
C ASP A 84 41.66 -13.56 -1.07
N LYS A 85 42.67 -13.37 -1.94
CA LYS A 85 42.95 -12.04 -2.52
C LYS A 85 41.75 -11.45 -3.28
N VAL A 86 40.84 -12.31 -3.76
CA VAL A 86 39.64 -11.90 -4.49
C VAL A 86 38.62 -11.24 -3.56
N ASP A 87 38.57 -11.63 -2.29
CA ASP A 87 37.56 -11.16 -1.33
C ASP A 87 37.66 -9.66 -1.07
N VAL A 88 38.88 -9.10 -1.13
CA VAL A 88 39.14 -7.66 -1.00
C VAL A 88 38.46 -6.84 -2.10
N PHE A 89 38.35 -7.40 -3.30
CA PHE A 89 37.74 -6.72 -4.45
C PHE A 89 36.27 -7.09 -4.64
N LEU A 90 35.79 -8.07 -3.89
CA LEU A 90 34.44 -8.57 -4.04
C LEU A 90 33.47 -7.59 -3.40
N GLN A 91 32.54 -7.10 -4.22
CA GLN A 91 31.50 -6.20 -3.73
C GLN A 91 30.49 -7.00 -2.89
N PRO A 92 30.15 -6.57 -1.66
CA PRO A 92 29.22 -7.31 -0.79
C PRO A 92 27.89 -7.63 -1.45
N GLU A 93 27.40 -6.72 -2.31
CA GLU A 93 26.14 -6.89 -3.04
C GLU A 93 26.17 -8.07 -4.02
N THR A 94 27.36 -8.51 -4.44
CA THR A 94 27.54 -9.66 -5.34
C THR A 94 27.21 -10.97 -4.65
N ILE A 95 27.47 -11.08 -3.33
CA ILE A 95 27.08 -12.23 -2.50
C ILE A 95 25.62 -12.09 -2.03
N GLY A 96 24.94 -10.99 -2.37
CA GLY A 96 23.58 -10.70 -1.92
C GLY A 96 23.52 -10.05 -0.54
N CYS A 97 24.63 -9.52 -0.02
CA CYS A 97 24.60 -8.68 1.17
C CYS A 97 23.84 -7.39 0.85
N GLU A 98 22.89 -7.06 1.72
CA GLU A 98 22.13 -5.83 1.58
C GLU A 98 22.96 -4.66 2.11
N THR A 99 23.40 -3.79 1.21
CA THR A 99 24.10 -2.54 1.53
C THR A 99 23.23 -1.33 1.15
N TRP A 100 23.76 -0.13 1.40
CA TRP A 100 23.15 1.12 0.96
C TRP A 100 23.21 1.30 -0.56
N ARG A 101 24.13 0.61 -1.25
CA ARG A 101 24.35 0.72 -2.69
C ARG A 101 23.72 -0.46 -3.44
N ARG A 102 23.16 -0.23 -4.63
CA ARG A 102 22.63 -1.29 -5.49
C ARG A 102 23.64 -1.68 -6.56
N LEU A 103 23.85 -2.98 -6.74
CA LEU A 103 24.69 -3.48 -7.82
C LEU A 103 24.01 -3.36 -9.19
N ARG A 104 22.71 -3.67 -9.25
CA ARG A 104 21.92 -3.70 -10.49
C ARG A 104 20.77 -2.69 -10.42
N ASN A 105 20.29 -2.27 -11.58
CA ASN A 105 19.11 -1.39 -11.68
C ASN A 105 17.83 -2.19 -11.38
N THR A 106 17.58 -2.42 -10.10
CA THR A 106 16.42 -3.11 -9.53
C THR A 106 15.63 -2.15 -8.64
N CYS A 107 14.33 -2.38 -8.55
CA CYS A 107 13.44 -1.72 -7.62
C CYS A 107 12.91 -2.72 -6.59
N ASP A 108 12.80 -2.26 -5.36
CA ASP A 108 12.28 -3.03 -4.24
C ASP A 108 10.76 -3.01 -4.30
N LYS A 109 10.15 -4.19 -4.46
CA LYS A 109 8.70 -4.35 -4.39
C LYS A 109 8.34 -4.87 -3.01
N LEU A 110 7.61 -4.03 -2.28
CA LEU A 110 6.95 -4.45 -1.05
C LEU A 110 5.95 -5.56 -1.37
N PRO A 111 5.77 -6.53 -0.46
CA PRO A 111 4.71 -7.52 -0.60
C PRO A 111 3.37 -6.80 -0.70
N SER A 112 2.44 -7.36 -1.47
CA SER A 112 1.07 -6.85 -1.49
C SER A 112 0.52 -6.92 -0.07
N SER A 113 0.10 -5.78 0.48
CA SER A 113 -0.70 -5.77 1.70
C SER A 113 -1.85 -6.75 1.51
N GLY A 114 -2.04 -7.68 2.45
CA GLY A 114 -3.18 -8.58 2.41
C GLY A 114 -4.44 -7.72 2.38
N VAL A 115 -5.27 -7.90 1.36
CA VAL A 115 -6.59 -7.27 1.34
C VAL A 115 -7.32 -7.80 2.57
N PRO A 116 -7.78 -6.95 3.50
CA PRO A 116 -8.54 -7.44 4.64
C PRO A 116 -9.79 -8.12 4.09
N MET A 117 -9.84 -9.45 4.13
CA MET A 117 -11.04 -10.20 3.83
C MET A 117 -12.02 -10.00 4.98
N GLY A 118 -12.82 -8.95 4.90
CA GLY A 118 -13.83 -8.66 5.88
C GLY A 118 -14.71 -7.51 5.44
N HIS A 119 -15.90 -7.82 4.92
CA HIS A 119 -17.01 -6.87 5.03
C HIS A 119 -17.36 -6.72 6.52
N PRO A 120 -17.82 -5.53 6.99
CA PRO A 120 -18.17 -5.35 8.39
C PRO A 120 -19.21 -6.39 8.80
N LEU A 121 -18.85 -7.26 9.75
CA LEU A 121 -19.70 -8.35 10.21
C LEU A 121 -20.83 -7.76 11.06
N ARG A 122 -22.00 -7.57 10.46
CA ARG A 122 -23.22 -7.21 11.22
C ARG A 122 -23.65 -8.46 11.99
N ARG A 123 -23.39 -8.47 13.30
CA ARG A 123 -23.87 -9.53 14.19
C ARG A 123 -25.39 -9.40 14.33
N GLY A 124 -26.13 -10.17 13.55
CA GLY A 124 -27.59 -10.24 13.66
C GLY A 124 -28.00 -10.91 14.96
N GLY A 125 -28.93 -10.28 15.68
CA GLY A 125 -29.48 -10.78 16.93
C GLY A 125 -30.67 -9.94 17.36
N ILE A 126 -31.53 -10.51 18.21
CA ILE A 126 -32.60 -9.76 18.85
C ILE A 126 -31.94 -8.89 19.92
N HIS A 127 -31.86 -7.57 19.69
CA HIS A 127 -31.31 -6.64 20.69
C HIS A 127 -32.19 -6.56 21.96
N GLU A 128 -33.47 -6.93 21.84
CA GLU A 128 -34.47 -6.84 22.91
C GLU A 128 -35.62 -7.82 22.69
N ARG A 129 -36.03 -8.55 23.73
CA ARG A 129 -37.12 -9.53 23.65
C ARG A 129 -38.47 -8.83 23.89
N ARG A 130 -38.94 -8.07 22.89
CA ARG A 130 -40.25 -7.39 22.97
C ARG A 130 -41.40 -8.38 22.82
N SER A 131 -42.43 -8.22 23.65
CA SER A 131 -43.69 -8.96 23.53
C SER A 131 -44.42 -8.54 22.24
N PRO A 132 -45.02 -9.47 21.48
CA PRO A 132 -45.86 -9.13 20.31
C PRO A 132 -47.02 -8.18 20.64
N PHE A 133 -47.41 -8.13 21.91
CA PHE A 133 -48.50 -7.29 22.42
C PHE A 133 -48.04 -5.92 22.91
N SER A 134 -46.75 -5.59 22.77
CA SER A 134 -46.20 -4.28 23.11
C SER A 134 -46.40 -3.30 21.95
N VAL A 135 -47.62 -2.75 21.86
CA VAL A 135 -47.93 -1.66 20.92
C VAL A 135 -47.41 -0.36 21.52
N LYS A 136 -46.50 0.31 20.80
CA LYS A 136 -45.91 1.59 21.21
C LYS A 136 -47.03 2.62 21.44
N LEU A 137 -47.01 3.31 22.59
CA LEU A 137 -47.98 4.35 23.02
C LEU A 137 -49.32 3.85 23.60
N MET A 138 -49.52 2.54 23.80
CA MET A 138 -50.73 2.02 24.44
C MET A 138 -50.44 1.63 25.90
N ASN A 139 -51.13 2.26 26.86
CA ASN A 139 -51.06 1.85 28.27
C ASN A 139 -51.97 0.64 28.48
N SER A 140 -51.43 -0.50 28.88
CA SER A 140 -52.23 -1.68 29.24
C SER A 140 -52.93 -1.46 30.57
N GLY A 141 -54.26 -1.30 30.55
CA GLY A 141 -55.11 -1.21 31.73
C GLY A 141 -56.18 -2.31 31.74
N VAL A 142 -56.63 -2.72 32.92
CA VAL A 142 -57.59 -3.84 33.13
C VAL A 142 -58.99 -3.53 32.55
N HIS A 143 -59.24 -2.28 32.17
CA HIS A 143 -60.50 -1.80 31.62
C HIS A 143 -60.33 -1.08 30.28
N SER A 144 -59.54 -1.60 29.33
CA SER A 144 -59.69 -1.19 27.93
C SER A 144 -60.95 -1.86 27.37
N SER A 145 -62.10 -1.27 27.67
CA SER A 145 -63.40 -1.62 27.13
C SER A 145 -63.38 -1.46 25.61
N GLN A 146 -63.16 -2.56 24.91
CA GLN A 146 -63.48 -2.69 23.49
C GLN A 146 -65.01 -2.81 23.34
N THR A 147 -65.75 -1.80 23.77
CA THR A 147 -67.21 -1.73 23.63
C THR A 147 -67.53 -0.57 22.70
N ASN A 148 -67.70 -0.88 21.41
CA ASN A 148 -68.63 -0.15 20.57
C ASN A 148 -69.88 -1.03 20.38
N PRO A 149 -70.85 -1.02 21.30
CA PRO A 149 -72.04 -1.87 21.21
C PRO A 149 -73.16 -1.16 20.43
N GLY A 150 -72.87 -0.53 19.29
CA GLY A 150 -73.90 0.23 18.60
C GLY A 150 -73.45 0.95 17.34
N PHE A 151 -73.30 0.20 16.25
CA PHE A 151 -73.45 0.76 14.92
C PHE A 151 -74.88 1.32 14.76
N SER A 152 -75.04 2.65 14.70
CA SER A 152 -76.29 3.28 14.25
C SER A 152 -76.15 3.73 12.80
N ARG A 153 -77.16 3.35 12.01
CA ARG A 153 -77.19 3.29 10.55
C ARG A 153 -77.73 4.60 9.95
N GLN A 154 -77.06 5.06 8.89
CA GLN A 154 -77.50 5.96 7.80
C GLN A 154 -77.33 7.50 7.97
N PRO A 155 -76.77 8.19 6.95
CA PRO A 155 -76.61 9.65 6.92
C PRO A 155 -77.82 10.43 6.38
N ALA A 156 -78.81 9.77 5.78
CA ALA A 156 -80.12 10.32 5.42
C ALA A 156 -81.06 9.12 5.18
N GLY A 157 -82.24 9.14 5.81
CA GLY A 157 -83.27 8.12 5.59
C GLY A 157 -83.74 8.16 4.14
N GLY A 158 -83.66 7.02 3.46
CA GLY A 158 -84.15 6.87 2.10
C GLY A 158 -85.67 7.07 2.03
N ALA A 159 -86.08 8.31 1.77
CA ALA A 159 -87.27 8.72 1.01
C ALA A 159 -87.47 10.23 1.24
N ILE A 160 -87.43 11.03 0.18
CA ILE A 160 -88.41 12.07 -0.18
C ILE A 160 -87.99 12.65 -1.56
N PHE A 161 -88.94 12.70 -2.49
CA PHE A 161 -88.82 13.04 -3.91
C PHE A 161 -89.05 14.54 -4.17
N PHE A 162 -88.53 15.03 -5.30
CA PHE A 162 -88.69 16.38 -5.84
C PHE A 162 -90.13 16.70 -6.26
N TYR A 163 -90.66 17.84 -5.80
CA TYR A 163 -91.36 18.89 -6.58
C TYR A 163 -91.09 20.24 -5.92
#